data_AF-C8PSX8-F1
#
_entry.id   AF-C8PSX8-F1
#
_cell.length_a   1.000
_cell.length_b   1.000
_cell.length_c   1.000
_cell.angle_alpha   90.00
_cell.angle_beta   90.00
_cell.angle_gamma   90.00
#
_symmetry.space_group_name_H-M   'P 1'
#
loop_
_entity.id
_entity.type
_entity.pdbx_description
1 polymer ?
#
loop_
_entity_poly.entity_id
_entity_poly.type
_entity_poly.pdbx_seq_one_letter_code
_entity_poly.pdbx_strand_id
1 'polypeptide(L)'
;MLYQELLQSNPACFPEHGIRLPVTLTCTGSNERLRKQTEKRLAAALNKSLFTVSKNAPFVITAVCSESGVRLSLTGRDGSVYFRYDHPASAAGKYAAAACVNRFA
;
A
#
# COMPACT_ATOMS: atom_id res chain seq x y z
N MET A 1 29.03 6.44 12.89
CA MET A 1 28.12 5.91 13.92
C MET A 1 26.66 6.26 13.63
N LEU A 2 26.32 7.54 13.40
CA LEU A 2 24.95 7.96 13.04
C LEU A 2 24.34 7.21 11.82
N TYR A 3 25.17 6.88 10.82
CA TYR A 3 24.74 6.11 9.65
C TYR A 3 24.27 4.68 9.98
N GLN A 4 24.90 4.02 10.95
CA GLN A 4 24.50 2.69 11.43
C GLN A 4 23.21 2.75 12.26
N GLU A 5 23.02 3.81 13.04
CA GLU A 5 21.79 4.03 13.80
C GLU A 5 20.60 4.37 12.89
N LEU A 6 20.82 5.15 11.82
CA LEU A 6 19.82 5.42 10.79
C LEU A 6 19.40 4.14 10.03
N LEU A 7 20.36 3.25 9.76
CA LEU A 7 20.09 1.90 9.21
C LEU A 7 19.24 1.04 10.13
N GLN A 8 19.41 1.15 11.46
CA GLN A 8 18.61 0.41 12.44
C GLN A 8 17.24 1.03 12.72
N SER A 9 17.11 2.35 12.57
CA SER A 9 15.90 3.11 12.96
C SER A 9 14.94 3.38 11.81
N ASN A 10 15.40 3.42 10.56
CA ASN A 10 14.50 3.57 9.42
C ASN A 10 14.94 2.76 8.19
N PRO A 11 14.45 1.52 8.07
CA PRO A 11 14.81 0.63 6.97
C PRO A 11 14.43 1.16 5.57
N ALA A 12 13.48 2.10 5.49
CA ALA A 12 12.95 2.60 4.22
C ALA A 12 13.93 3.47 3.41
N CYS A 13 15.09 3.84 3.97
CA CYS A 13 16.05 4.72 3.30
C CYS A 13 17.01 4.00 2.32
N PHE A 14 16.92 2.67 2.18
CA PHE A 14 17.88 1.90 1.39
C PHE A 14 17.20 0.92 0.42
N PRO A 15 16.83 1.37 -0.80
CA PRO A 15 16.28 0.51 -1.85
C PRO A 15 17.22 -0.66 -2.20
N GLU A 16 18.52 -0.46 -2.03
CA GLU A 16 19.59 -1.42 -2.32
C GLU A 16 19.71 -2.53 -1.25
N HIS A 17 19.09 -2.31 -0.08
CA HIS A 17 19.02 -3.28 1.02
C HIS A 17 17.64 -3.93 1.15
N GLY A 18 16.70 -3.57 0.26
CA GLY A 18 15.45 -4.30 0.08
C GLY A 18 14.48 -4.25 1.26
N ILE A 19 14.59 -3.29 2.19
CA ILE A 19 13.61 -3.23 3.27
C ILE A 19 12.31 -2.63 2.75
N ARG A 20 11.31 -3.50 2.71
CA ARG A 20 9.95 -3.15 2.31
C ARG A 20 9.12 -2.82 3.55
N LEU A 21 8.43 -1.69 3.52
CA LEU A 21 7.57 -1.23 4.60
C LEU A 21 6.42 -2.24 4.81
N PRO A 22 6.32 -2.90 5.98
CA PRO A 22 5.21 -3.78 6.26
C PRO A 22 3.93 -2.97 6.41
N VAL A 23 2.88 -3.39 5.70
CA VAL A 23 1.55 -2.75 5.71
C VAL A 23 0.45 -3.80 5.81
N THR A 24 -0.61 -3.48 6.54
CA THR A 24 -1.87 -4.21 6.43
C THR A 24 -2.67 -3.57 5.30
N LEU A 25 -3.23 -4.35 4.38
CA LEU A 25 -4.14 -3.84 3.37
C LEU A 25 -5.58 -4.05 3.84
N THR A 26 -6.39 -2.99 3.79
CA THR A 26 -7.83 -3.07 4.01
C THR A 26 -8.54 -2.47 2.82
N CYS A 27 -9.37 -3.25 2.13
CA CYS A 27 -10.19 -2.78 1.03
C CYS A 27 -11.64 -2.59 1.47
N THR A 28 -12.22 -1.44 1.15
CA THR A 28 -13.64 -1.12 1.37
C THR A 28 -14.28 -0.79 0.03
N GLY A 29 -15.59 -1.00 -0.11
CA GLY A 29 -16.32 -0.77 -1.35
C GLY A 29 -17.68 -1.47 -1.34
N SER A 30 -18.66 -0.91 -2.05
CA SER A 30 -20.03 -1.43 -2.10
C SER A 30 -20.16 -2.73 -2.90
N ASN A 31 -19.38 -2.89 -3.98
CA ASN A 31 -19.38 -4.09 -4.81
C ASN A 31 -18.37 -5.12 -4.27
N GLU A 32 -18.86 -6.20 -3.65
CA GLU A 32 -18.02 -7.22 -3.01
C GLU A 32 -17.06 -7.92 -3.98
N ARG A 33 -17.54 -8.26 -5.19
CA ARG A 33 -16.73 -8.94 -6.20
C ARG A 33 -15.57 -8.06 -6.65
N LEU A 34 -15.88 -6.79 -6.95
CA LEU A 34 -14.87 -5.80 -7.32
C LEU A 34 -13.87 -5.57 -6.19
N ARG A 35 -14.35 -5.44 -4.95
CA ARG A 35 -13.52 -5.25 -3.75
C ARG A 35 -12.53 -6.40 -3.59
N LYS A 36 -13.00 -7.65 -3.55
CA LYS A 36 -12.15 -8.84 -3.39
C LYS A 36 -11.12 -8.96 -4.52
N GLN A 37 -11.52 -8.69 -5.75
CA GLN A 37 -10.61 -8.71 -6.90
C GLN A 37 -9.53 -7.63 -6.78
N THR A 38 -9.94 -6.39 -6.49
CA THR A 38 -9.04 -5.25 -6.36
C THR A 38 -8.06 -5.46 -5.20
N GLU A 39 -8.55 -5.93 -4.06
CA GLU A 39 -7.73 -6.27 -2.89
C GLU A 39 -6.63 -7.28 -3.23
N LYS A 40 -6.99 -8.38 -3.90
CA LYS A 40 -6.03 -9.39 -4.34
C LYS A 40 -4.98 -8.80 -5.29
N ARG A 41 -5.38 -7.92 -6.21
CA ARG A 41 -4.46 -7.30 -7.18
C ARG A 41 -3.54 -6.27 -6.54
N LEU A 42 -4.08 -5.43 -5.66
CA LEU A 42 -3.31 -4.45 -4.90
C LEU A 42 -2.32 -5.15 -3.97
N ALA A 43 -2.74 -6.20 -3.23
CA ALA A 43 -1.83 -6.94 -2.38
C ALA A 43 -0.64 -7.55 -3.16
N ALA A 44 -0.92 -8.12 -4.34
CA ALA A 44 0.12 -8.65 -5.20
C ALA A 44 1.06 -7.57 -5.77
N ALA A 45 0.55 -6.37 -6.07
CA ALA A 45 1.35 -5.24 -6.53
C ALA A 45 2.18 -4.63 -5.40
N LEU A 46 1.61 -4.47 -4.20
CA LEU A 46 2.29 -4.00 -3.01
C LEU A 46 3.50 -4.88 -2.69
N ASN A 47 3.34 -6.20 -2.67
CA ASN A 47 4.43 -7.16 -2.48
C ASN A 47 5.53 -7.14 -3.55
N LYS A 48 5.39 -6.33 -4.60
CA LYS A 48 6.42 -6.09 -5.63
C LYS A 48 6.97 -4.66 -5.62
N SER A 49 6.51 -3.83 -4.69
CA SER A 49 6.88 -2.43 -4.53
C SER A 49 7.77 -2.24 -3.28
N LEU A 50 7.84 -1.01 -2.77
CA LEU A 50 8.48 -0.67 -1.49
C LEU A 50 7.70 -1.18 -0.26
N PHE A 51 6.55 -1.84 -0.43
CA PHE A 51 5.72 -2.38 0.65
C PHE A 51 5.76 -3.92 0.74
N THR A 52 5.39 -4.46 1.91
CA THR A 52 5.08 -5.89 2.09
C THR A 52 3.77 -6.03 2.85
N VAL A 53 2.82 -6.80 2.33
CA VAL A 53 1.54 -7.03 2.99
C VAL A 53 1.70 -8.05 4.12
N SER A 54 1.38 -7.63 5.35
CA SER A 54 1.47 -8.44 6.56
C SER A 54 0.29 -8.15 7.49
N LYS A 55 -0.24 -9.18 8.17
CA LYS A 55 -1.38 -9.04 9.09
C LYS A 55 -1.08 -8.18 10.32
N ASN A 56 0.18 -8.16 10.76
CA ASN A 56 0.60 -7.52 12.02
C ASN A 56 1.46 -6.27 11.77
N ALA A 57 1.23 -5.58 10.66
CA ALA A 57 2.01 -4.41 10.30
C ALA A 57 1.76 -3.21 11.25
N PRO A 58 2.74 -2.29 11.38
CA PRO A 58 2.56 -1.03 12.11
C PRO A 58 1.78 0.03 11.30
N PHE A 59 1.67 -0.14 9.98
CA PHE A 59 0.94 0.76 9.10
C PHE A 59 -0.21 0.05 8.41
N VAL A 60 -1.26 0.78 8.08
CA VAL A 60 -2.43 0.29 7.35
C VAL A 60 -2.61 1.10 6.09
N ILE A 61 -2.67 0.41 4.95
CA ILE A 61 -3.16 0.97 3.69
C ILE A 61 -4.66 0.69 3.61
N THR A 62 -5.47 1.73 3.65
CA THR A 62 -6.90 1.62 3.34
C THR A 62 -7.14 1.99 1.88
N ALA A 63 -7.72 1.07 1.13
CA ALA A 63 -8.17 1.27 -0.25
C ALA A 63 -9.70 1.37 -0.27
N VAL A 64 -10.23 2.51 -0.71
CA VAL A 64 -11.66 2.66 -1.02
C VAL A 64 -11.83 2.36 -2.50
N CYS A 65 -12.36 1.17 -2.80
CA CYS A 65 -12.50 0.62 -4.13
C CYS A 65 -13.86 0.99 -4.73
N SER A 66 -13.85 1.55 -5.93
CA SER A 66 -15.03 1.82 -6.74
C SER A 66 -14.78 1.40 -8.20
N GLU A 67 -15.83 1.41 -9.01
CA GLU A 67 -15.71 1.09 -10.45
C GLU A 67 -14.94 2.18 -11.21
N SER A 68 -15.01 3.44 -10.75
CA SER A 68 -14.37 4.58 -11.41
C SER A 68 -12.96 4.87 -10.91
N GLY A 69 -12.57 4.37 -9.74
CA GLY A 69 -11.30 4.75 -9.12
C GLY A 69 -11.00 4.03 -7.81
N VAL A 70 -9.80 4.27 -7.29
CA VAL A 70 -9.39 3.80 -5.96
C VAL A 70 -8.75 4.94 -5.20
N ARG A 71 -9.22 5.19 -3.98
CA ARG A 71 -8.56 6.09 -3.03
C ARG A 71 -7.73 5.27 -2.06
N LEU A 72 -6.43 5.53 -2.00
CA LEU A 72 -5.50 4.91 -1.07
C LEU A 72 -5.15 5.89 0.04
N SER A 73 -5.00 5.39 1.26
CA SER A 73 -4.46 6.15 2.39
C SER A 73 -3.52 5.28 3.22
N LEU A 74 -2.40 5.85 3.65
CA LEU A 74 -1.46 5.24 4.58
C LEU A 74 -1.69 5.82 5.97
N THR A 75 -1.98 4.96 6.93
CA THR A 75 -2.28 5.33 8.31
C THR A 75 -1.40 4.59 9.30
N GLY A 76 -1.02 5.25 10.39
CA GLY A 76 -0.38 4.62 11.54
C GLY A 76 -1.41 4.01 12.48
N ARG A 77 -0.95 3.18 13.42
CA ARG A 77 -1.80 2.61 14.49
C ARG A 77 -2.44 3.65 15.40
N ASP A 78 -1.83 4.82 15.50
CA ASP A 78 -2.34 5.98 16.25
C ASP A 78 -3.48 6.71 15.52
N GLY A 79 -3.84 6.28 14.30
CA GLY A 79 -4.85 6.93 13.47
C GLY A 79 -4.29 8.11 12.65
N SER A 80 -3.00 8.44 12.78
CA SER A 80 -2.36 9.47 11.99
C SER A 80 -2.36 9.08 10.52
N VAL A 81 -2.79 10.02 9.66
CA VAL A 81 -2.79 9.83 8.21
C VAL A 81 -1.51 10.42 7.64
N TYR A 82 -0.63 9.58 7.12
CA TYR A 82 0.65 10.00 6.56
C TYR A 82 0.54 10.39 5.09
N PHE A 83 -0.33 9.71 4.34
CA PHE A 83 -0.46 9.95 2.91
C PHE A 83 -1.85 9.57 2.40
N ARG A 84 -2.32 10.29 1.38
CA ARG A 84 -3.55 10.01 0.64
C ARG A 84 -3.30 10.19 -0.85
N TYR A 85 -3.87 9.30 -1.65
CA TYR A 85 -3.75 9.33 -3.10
C TYR A 85 -5.05 8.88 -3.75
N ASP A 86 -5.54 9.68 -4.67
CA ASP A 86 -6.71 9.36 -5.50
C ASP A 86 -6.24 8.88 -6.87
N HIS A 87 -6.44 7.59 -7.14
CA HIS A 87 -6.15 7.00 -8.44
C HIS A 87 -7.38 7.09 -9.36
N PRO A 88 -7.30 7.79 -10.50
CA PRO A 88 -8.45 8.10 -11.35
C PRO A 88 -8.90 6.93 -12.25
N ALA A 89 -8.58 5.69 -11.88
CA ALA A 89 -8.94 4.50 -12.64
C ALA A 89 -9.19 3.29 -11.72
N SER A 90 -9.99 2.34 -12.20
CA SER A 90 -10.22 1.07 -11.51
C SER A 90 -8.92 0.28 -11.35
N ALA A 91 -8.66 -0.25 -10.16
CA ALA A 91 -7.54 -1.16 -9.90
C ALA A 91 -7.93 -2.65 -9.92
N ALA A 92 -9.04 -3.00 -10.56
CA ALA A 92 -9.48 -4.40 -10.68
C ALA A 92 -8.58 -5.25 -11.61
N GLY A 93 -7.88 -4.59 -12.54
CA GLY A 93 -6.92 -5.23 -13.45
C GLY A 93 -5.51 -5.36 -12.86
N LYS A 94 -4.75 -6.37 -13.29
CA LYS A 94 -3.37 -6.60 -12.82
C LYS A 94 -2.45 -5.40 -13.09
N TYR A 95 -2.43 -4.90 -14.33
CA TYR A 95 -1.59 -3.77 -14.71
C TYR A 95 -2.07 -2.45 -14.11
N ALA A 96 -3.39 -2.28 -14.01
CA ALA A 96 -3.98 -1.11 -13.37
C ALA A 96 -3.63 -1.03 -11.87
N ALA A 97 -3.71 -2.16 -11.15
CA ALA A 97 -3.27 -2.23 -9.76
C ALA A 97 -1.77 -1.93 -9.59
N ALA A 98 -0.92 -2.41 -10.49
CA ALA A 98 0.51 -2.10 -10.47
C ALA A 98 0.76 -0.60 -10.73
N ALA A 99 0.08 0.01 -11.71
CA ALA A 99 0.18 1.43 -11.99
C ALA A 99 -0.32 2.29 -10.82
N CYS A 100 -1.40 1.87 -10.17
CA CYS A 100 -1.94 2.50 -8.96
C CYS A 100 -0.89 2.47 -7.83
N VAL A 101 -0.35 1.30 -7.50
CA VAL A 101 0.66 1.12 -6.44
C VAL A 101 1.96 1.86 -6.77
N ASN A 102 2.44 1.82 -8.00
CA ASN A 102 3.68 2.51 -8.39
C ASN A 102 3.61 4.03 -8.27
N ARG A 103 2.40 4.62 -8.38
CA ARG A 103 2.19 6.06 -8.14
C ARG A 103 1.95 6.39 -6.68
N PHE A 104 1.58 5.40 -5.89
CA PHE A 104 1.35 5.53 -4.46
C PHE A 104 2.62 5.34 -3.62
N ALA A 105 3.52 4.45 -4.08
CA ALA A 105 4.77 4.08 -3.42
C ALA A 105 5.88 5.12 -3.60
#